data_AF-A0A0D6LI43-F1
#
_entry.id   AF-A0A0D6LI43-F1
#
_cell.length_a   1.000
_cell.length_b   1.000
_cell.length_c   1.000
_cell.angle_alpha   90.00
_cell.angle_beta   90.00
_cell.angle_gamma   90.00
#
_symmetry.space_group_name_H-M   'P 1'
#
loop_
_entity.id
_entity.type
_entity.pdbx_description
1 polymer ?
#
loop_
_entity_poly.entity_id
_entity_poly.type
_entity_poly.pdbx_seq_one_letter_code
_entity_poly.pdbx_strand_id
1 'polypeptide(L)'
;MVGVDEILLALANNDLADLGRNRNGPMGSISFYVEWFNRLSSFAATEVLRQLKKKHRVEVIEYLIDVAKECCEIGNFNSLMAIVAGLSLPAITRMKRTWSRVEKSKLEILQHQLDPSGNFLSYRATMKAAQWRAESAGSCQRAYSQIAEQLRSVVRWKGVQCSFQKNAAVLQYMLVSPLYGEKESMLASFECEPAESAAEREQLKKLKVRS
;
A
#
# COMPACT_ATOMS: atom_id res chain seq x y z
N MET A 1 -7.55 -1.60 12.89
CA MET A 1 -7.03 -1.37 11.52
C MET A 1 -5.55 -1.81 11.59
N VAL A 2 -4.69 -1.72 10.57
CA VAL A 2 -3.29 -1.36 10.91
C VAL A 2 -3.19 0.09 10.49
N GLY A 3 -3.96 0.90 11.20
CA GLY A 3 -3.99 2.33 11.05
C GLY A 3 -2.70 2.89 11.59
N VAL A 4 -2.39 4.11 11.16
CA VAL A 4 -1.09 4.66 11.53
C VAL A 4 -1.03 4.99 13.02
N ASP A 5 -2.18 5.23 13.64
CA ASP A 5 -2.33 5.34 15.09
C ASP A 5 -1.85 4.05 15.80
N GLU A 6 -2.13 2.87 15.24
CA GLU A 6 -1.72 1.57 15.80
C GLU A 6 -0.24 1.25 15.56
N ILE A 7 0.35 1.80 14.49
CA ILE A 7 1.79 1.75 14.22
C ILE A 7 2.52 2.67 15.20
N LEU A 8 2.06 3.91 15.37
CA LEU A 8 2.60 4.88 16.33
C LEU A 8 2.45 4.39 17.77
N LEU A 9 1.32 3.77 18.14
CA LEU A 9 1.15 3.11 19.45
C LEU A 9 2.10 1.93 19.65
N ALA A 10 2.36 1.13 18.62
CA ALA A 10 3.32 0.03 18.69
C ALA A 10 4.78 0.52 18.81
N LEU A 11 5.07 1.73 18.32
CA LEU A 11 6.37 2.37 18.43
C LEU A 11 6.52 3.18 19.71
N ALA A 12 5.45 3.75 20.27
CA ALA A 12 5.51 4.55 21.50
C ALA A 12 5.94 3.73 22.73
N ASN A 13 5.79 2.40 22.68
CA ASN A 13 6.28 1.48 23.70
C ASN A 13 7.77 1.13 23.54
N ASN A 14 8.40 1.51 22.41
CA ASN A 14 9.82 1.34 22.17
C ASN A 14 10.45 2.75 22.18
N ASP A 15 11.59 2.91 22.84
CA ASP A 15 12.26 4.21 23.04
C ASP A 15 12.89 4.73 21.72
N LEU A 16 12.02 5.09 20.77
CA LEU A 16 12.30 5.44 19.37
C LEU A 16 11.69 6.81 19.02
N ALA A 17 11.43 7.64 20.04
CA ALA A 17 10.78 8.95 19.96
C ALA A 17 11.45 9.98 19.03
N ASP A 18 12.60 9.64 18.43
CA ASP A 18 13.34 10.51 17.51
C ASP A 18 13.30 10.10 16.04
N LEU A 19 12.74 8.95 15.67
CA LEU A 19 12.70 8.53 14.26
C LEU A 19 11.45 9.05 13.54
N GLY A 20 11.49 10.35 13.23
CA GLY A 20 10.55 10.98 12.29
C GLY A 20 10.15 12.42 12.58
N ARG A 21 11.00 13.25 13.23
CA ARG A 21 10.73 14.69 13.44
C ARG A 21 10.61 15.46 12.11
N ASN A 22 9.44 15.40 11.49
CA ASN A 22 8.85 16.34 10.51
C ASN A 22 7.46 15.77 10.14
N ARG A 23 6.28 16.41 10.24
CA ARG A 23 5.89 17.83 10.30
C ARG A 23 4.48 18.02 10.91
N ASN A 24 4.32 19.06 11.74
CA ASN A 24 3.20 20.02 11.82
C ASN A 24 1.75 19.55 11.55
N GLY A 25 1.24 18.60 12.32
CA GLY A 25 -0.20 18.37 12.43
C GLY A 25 -0.57 17.54 13.66
N PRO A 26 -1.74 17.74 14.27
CA PRO A 26 -2.22 16.85 15.32
C PRO A 26 -2.32 15.42 14.77
N MET A 27 -1.92 14.44 15.59
CA MET A 27 -2.07 13.00 15.31
C MET A 27 -3.48 12.69 14.81
N GLY A 28 -3.59 11.78 13.83
CA GLY A 28 -4.87 11.39 13.25
C GLY A 28 -5.48 12.41 12.26
N SER A 29 -4.73 13.42 11.82
CA SER A 29 -5.16 14.32 10.73
C SER A 29 -5.17 13.59 9.38
N ILE A 30 -6.02 14.05 8.44
CA ILE A 30 -6.11 13.47 7.09
C ILE A 30 -4.76 13.53 6.37
N SER A 31 -3.99 14.61 6.56
CA SER A 31 -2.64 14.76 6.01
C SER A 31 -1.74 13.59 6.37
N PHE A 32 -1.81 13.14 7.63
CA PHE A 32 -1.05 12.01 8.12
C PHE A 32 -1.41 10.71 7.37
N TYR A 33 -2.71 10.45 7.15
CA TYR A 33 -3.16 9.27 6.41
C TYR A 33 -2.73 9.30 4.94
N VAL A 34 -2.73 10.48 4.32
CA VAL A 34 -2.24 10.69 2.95
C VAL A 34 -0.74 10.44 2.87
N GLU A 35 0.04 10.97 3.80
CA GLU A 35 1.49 10.73 3.87
C GLU A 35 1.81 9.25 4.04
N TRP A 36 1.08 8.55 4.92
CA TRP A 36 1.23 7.11 5.09
C TRP A 36 0.89 6.32 3.83
N PHE A 37 -0.23 6.64 3.17
CA PHE A 37 -0.62 6.00 1.91
C PHE A 37 0.48 6.14 0.85
N ASN A 38 1.01 7.36 0.69
CA ASN A 38 2.07 7.66 -0.26
C ASN A 38 3.36 6.92 0.10
N ARG A 39 3.73 6.93 1.39
CA ARG A 39 4.90 6.21 1.90
C ARG A 39 4.80 4.72 1.61
N LEU A 40 3.65 4.09 1.90
CA LEU A 40 3.44 2.66 1.68
C LEU A 40 3.47 2.30 0.19
N SER A 41 2.88 3.16 -0.66
CA SER A 41 2.94 2.99 -2.13
C SER A 41 4.38 3.05 -2.65
N SER A 42 5.16 4.04 -2.21
CA SER A 42 6.58 4.18 -2.55
C SER A 42 7.43 3.04 -1.97
N PHE A 43 7.10 2.55 -0.76
CA PHE A 43 7.75 1.39 -0.15
C PHE A 43 7.56 0.14 -1.01
N ALA A 44 6.32 -0.18 -1.39
CA ALA A 44 6.03 -1.33 -2.25
C ALA A 44 6.84 -1.29 -3.56
N ALA A 45 6.89 -0.13 -4.23
CA ALA A 45 7.68 0.04 -5.44
C ALA A 45 9.19 -0.05 -5.19
N THR A 46 9.69 0.56 -4.12
CA THR A 46 11.11 0.54 -3.74
C THR A 46 11.60 -0.88 -3.48
N GLU A 47 10.83 -1.70 -2.75
CA GLU A 47 11.23 -3.08 -2.44
C GLU A 47 11.36 -3.95 -3.70
N VAL A 48 10.50 -3.73 -4.70
CA VAL A 48 10.62 -4.38 -6.02
C VAL A 48 11.89 -3.91 -6.74
N LEU A 49 12.11 -2.59 -6.80
CA LEU A 49 13.22 -1.99 -7.57
C LEU A 49 14.59 -2.20 -6.94
N ARG A 50 14.67 -2.50 -5.63
CA ARG A 50 15.91 -2.92 -4.97
C ARG A 50 16.42 -4.27 -5.45
N GLN A 51 15.56 -5.10 -6.04
CA GLN A 51 15.96 -6.42 -6.52
C GLN A 51 16.54 -6.35 -7.95
N LEU A 52 17.87 -6.39 -8.05
CA LEU A 52 18.55 -6.42 -9.36
C LEU A 52 18.29 -7.71 -10.14
N LYS A 53 18.07 -8.82 -9.44
CA LYS A 53 17.78 -10.13 -10.07
C LYS A 53 16.29 -10.25 -10.40
N LYS A 54 15.98 -10.56 -11.67
CA LYS A 54 14.60 -10.77 -12.15
C LYS A 54 13.80 -11.77 -11.31
N LYS A 55 14.42 -12.87 -10.88
CA LYS A 55 13.75 -13.90 -10.05
C LYS A 55 13.22 -13.30 -8.74
N HIS A 56 14.06 -12.56 -8.01
CA HIS A 56 13.67 -11.96 -6.75
C HIS A 56 12.63 -10.84 -6.94
N ARG A 57 12.68 -10.09 -8.05
CA ARG A 57 11.61 -9.12 -8.36
C ARG A 57 10.24 -9.78 -8.47
N VAL A 58 10.16 -10.91 -9.17
CA VAL A 58 8.91 -11.67 -9.32
C VAL A 58 8.41 -12.10 -7.94
N GLU A 59 9.28 -12.70 -7.13
CA GLU A 59 8.94 -13.15 -5.76
C GLU A 59 8.43 -11.99 -4.88
N VAL A 60 9.07 -10.81 -4.94
CA VAL A 60 8.62 -9.63 -4.18
C VAL A 60 7.28 -9.10 -4.69
N ILE A 61 7.06 -9.05 -6.01
CA ILE A 61 5.77 -8.63 -6.58
C ILE A 61 4.65 -9.58 -6.14
N GLU A 62 4.86 -10.89 -6.25
CA GLU A 62 3.88 -11.90 -5.86
C GLU A 62 3.59 -11.85 -4.35
N TYR A 63 4.61 -11.67 -3.53
CA TYR A 63 4.46 -11.46 -2.10
C TYR A 63 3.62 -10.21 -1.77
N LEU A 64 3.88 -9.09 -2.44
CA LEU A 64 3.10 -7.86 -2.26
C LEU A 64 1.63 -8.03 -2.70
N ILE A 65 1.37 -8.81 -3.76
CA ILE A 65 0.01 -9.15 -4.19
C ILE A 65 -0.69 -9.99 -3.12
N ASP A 66 -0.01 -10.96 -2.53
CA ASP A 66 -0.56 -11.77 -1.44
C ASP A 66 -0.85 -10.91 -0.20
N VAL A 67 0.05 -10.01 0.19
CA VAL A 67 -0.19 -9.05 1.28
C VAL A 67 -1.39 -8.15 0.98
N ALA A 68 -1.55 -7.68 -0.26
CA ALA A 68 -2.70 -6.89 -0.67
C ALA A 68 -4.02 -7.68 -0.57
N LYS A 69 -4.00 -8.96 -0.94
CA LYS A 69 -5.14 -9.88 -0.77
C LYS A 69 -5.51 -10.01 0.71
N GLU A 70 -4.55 -10.26 1.59
CA GLU A 70 -4.78 -10.32 3.03
C GLU A 70 -5.34 -9.01 3.57
N CYS A 71 -4.85 -7.86 3.09
CA CYS A 71 -5.41 -6.56 3.42
C CYS A 71 -6.90 -6.44 3.02
N CYS A 72 -7.30 -6.97 1.86
CA CYS A 72 -8.69 -7.03 1.45
C CYS A 72 -9.53 -7.93 2.38
N GLU A 73 -8.99 -9.09 2.74
CA GLU A 73 -9.66 -10.06 3.61
C GLU A 73 -9.93 -9.48 5.00
N ILE A 74 -8.97 -8.78 5.60
CA ILE A 74 -9.13 -8.17 6.94
C ILE A 74 -9.84 -6.81 6.90
N GLY A 75 -10.19 -6.31 5.72
CA GLY A 75 -10.86 -5.02 5.54
C GLY A 75 -9.94 -3.79 5.65
N ASN A 76 -8.62 -3.96 5.51
CA ASN A 76 -7.64 -2.87 5.44
C ASN A 76 -7.51 -2.32 4.00
N PHE A 77 -8.58 -1.68 3.53
CA PHE A 77 -8.67 -1.16 2.15
C PHE A 77 -7.65 -0.05 1.86
N ASN A 78 -7.24 0.72 2.86
CA ASN A 78 -6.24 1.78 2.68
C ASN A 78 -4.88 1.19 2.27
N SER A 79 -4.44 0.13 2.95
CA SER A 79 -3.15 -0.52 2.66
C SER A 79 -3.21 -1.35 1.38
N LEU A 80 -4.34 -2.03 1.12
CA LEU A 80 -4.62 -2.68 -0.16
C LEU A 80 -4.43 -1.70 -1.33
N MET A 81 -5.11 -0.54 -1.25
CA MET A 81 -5.07 0.46 -2.31
C MET A 81 -3.65 1.05 -2.48
N ALA A 82 -2.93 1.29 -1.39
CA ALA A 82 -1.55 1.78 -1.44
C ALA A 82 -0.60 0.78 -2.14
N ILE A 83 -0.70 -0.51 -1.81
CA ILE A 83 0.14 -1.54 -2.43
C ILE A 83 -0.17 -1.66 -3.93
N VAL A 84 -1.44 -1.72 -4.31
CA VAL A 84 -1.86 -1.79 -5.72
C VAL A 84 -1.44 -0.53 -6.48
N ALA A 85 -1.54 0.65 -5.87
CA ALA A 85 -1.06 1.90 -6.45
C ALA A 85 0.47 1.88 -6.68
N GLY A 86 1.24 1.39 -5.70
CA GLY A 86 2.69 1.22 -5.82
C GLY A 86 3.10 0.29 -6.97
N LEU A 87 2.41 -0.85 -7.12
CA LEU A 87 2.64 -1.80 -8.23
C LEU A 87 2.21 -1.24 -9.60
N SER A 88 1.28 -0.28 -9.60
CA SER A 88 0.79 0.39 -10.81
C SER A 88 1.65 1.57 -11.26
N LEU A 89 2.69 1.94 -10.50
CA LEU A 89 3.59 3.02 -10.87
C LEU A 89 4.30 2.75 -12.21
N PRO A 90 4.55 3.79 -13.04
CA PRO A 90 5.22 3.63 -14.33
C PRO A 90 6.57 2.91 -14.23
N ALA A 91 7.35 3.19 -13.18
CA ALA A 91 8.63 2.54 -12.90
C ALA A 91 8.50 1.02 -12.76
N ILE A 92 7.37 0.53 -12.24
CA ILE A 92 7.12 -0.90 -12.08
C ILE A 92 6.49 -1.48 -13.34
N THR A 93 5.44 -0.87 -13.87
CA THR A 93 4.62 -1.41 -14.97
C THR A 93 5.36 -1.48 -16.31
N ARG A 94 6.46 -0.73 -16.48
CA ARG A 94 7.30 -0.81 -17.68
C ARG A 94 8.18 -2.06 -17.76
N MET A 95 8.46 -2.76 -16.65
CA MET A 95 9.37 -3.92 -16.61
C MET A 95 8.71 -5.19 -17.20
N LYS A 96 8.49 -5.21 -18.52
CA LYS A 96 7.69 -6.23 -19.22
C LYS A 96 8.25 -7.65 -19.06
N ARG A 97 9.57 -7.83 -19.02
CA ARG A 97 10.20 -9.15 -18.82
C ARG A 97 10.01 -9.69 -17.42
N THR A 98 9.90 -8.80 -16.44
CA THR A 98 9.57 -9.17 -15.06
C THR A 98 8.10 -9.56 -14.98
N TRP A 99 7.20 -8.72 -15.51
CA TRP A 99 5.76 -8.97 -15.53
C TRP A 99 5.31 -10.17 -16.35
N SER A 100 6.11 -10.64 -17.32
CA SER A 100 5.79 -11.86 -18.07
C SER A 100 5.91 -13.14 -17.24
N ARG A 101 6.55 -13.08 -16.07
CA ARG A 101 6.72 -14.22 -15.15
C ARG A 101 5.83 -14.17 -13.91
N VAL A 102 5.18 -13.04 -13.67
CA VAL A 102 4.30 -12.85 -12.51
C VAL A 102 2.93 -13.44 -12.83
N GLU A 103 2.36 -14.20 -11.90
CA GLU A 103 0.95 -14.60 -11.94
C GLU A 103 0.06 -13.36 -11.70
N LYS A 104 -0.77 -12.99 -12.68
CA LYS A 104 -1.52 -11.72 -12.65
C LYS A 104 -2.96 -11.85 -12.17
N SER A 105 -3.53 -13.05 -12.14
CA SER A 105 -4.96 -13.25 -11.87
C SER A 105 -5.36 -12.67 -10.52
N LYS A 106 -4.54 -12.87 -9.49
CA LYS A 106 -4.76 -12.27 -8.16
C LYS A 106 -4.77 -10.74 -8.20
N LEU A 107 -3.82 -10.13 -8.92
CA LEU A 107 -3.73 -8.68 -9.03
C LEU A 107 -4.91 -8.10 -9.82
N GLU A 108 -5.33 -8.76 -10.90
CA GLU A 108 -6.47 -8.34 -11.72
C GLU A 108 -7.78 -8.39 -10.92
N ILE A 109 -7.98 -9.42 -10.08
CA ILE A 109 -9.12 -9.48 -9.15
C ILE A 109 -9.09 -8.29 -8.19
N LEU A 110 -7.94 -8.00 -7.58
CA LEU A 110 -7.79 -6.86 -6.66
C LEU A 110 -8.04 -5.53 -7.37
N GLN A 111 -7.55 -5.36 -8.60
CA GLN A 111 -7.80 -4.16 -9.41
C GLN A 111 -9.29 -3.99 -9.74
N HIS A 112 -9.98 -5.07 -10.11
CA HIS A 112 -11.43 -5.03 -10.32
C HIS A 112 -12.20 -4.68 -9.03
N GLN A 113 -11.76 -5.18 -7.87
CA GLN A 113 -12.34 -4.79 -6.59
C GLN A 113 -12.11 -3.31 -6.25
N LEU A 114 -11.09 -2.68 -6.83
CA LEU A 114 -10.75 -1.26 -6.64
C LEU A 114 -11.25 -0.37 -7.80
N ASP A 115 -12.04 -0.91 -8.73
CA ASP A 115 -12.44 -0.22 -9.94
C ASP A 115 -13.30 1.03 -9.63
N PRO A 116 -12.98 2.21 -10.20
CA PRO A 116 -13.71 3.46 -9.95
C PRO A 116 -15.07 3.55 -10.65
N SER A 117 -15.36 2.67 -11.60
CA SER A 117 -16.60 2.65 -12.38
C SER A 117 -17.83 2.45 -11.51
N GLY A 118 -18.96 3.00 -11.97
CA GLY A 118 -20.21 2.92 -11.23
C GLY A 118 -20.13 3.56 -9.83
N ASN A 119 -19.30 4.61 -9.66
CA ASN A 119 -19.03 5.24 -8.37
C ASN A 119 -18.46 4.24 -7.35
N PHE A 120 -17.41 3.52 -7.77
CA PHE A 120 -16.71 2.52 -6.95
C PHE A 120 -17.63 1.37 -6.53
N LEU A 121 -18.46 0.85 -7.44
CA LEU A 121 -19.49 -0.15 -7.13
C LEU A 121 -18.88 -1.43 -6.53
N SER A 122 -17.89 -2.01 -7.23
CA SER A 122 -17.18 -3.23 -6.82
C SER A 122 -16.46 -3.04 -5.48
N TYR A 123 -15.85 -1.87 -5.28
CA TYR A 123 -15.17 -1.51 -4.03
C TYR A 123 -16.14 -1.43 -2.85
N ARG A 124 -17.27 -0.72 -3.02
CA ARG A 124 -18.30 -0.61 -1.97
C ARG A 124 -18.91 -1.97 -1.61
N ALA A 125 -19.13 -2.83 -2.60
CA ALA A 125 -19.63 -4.19 -2.38
C ALA A 125 -18.62 -5.06 -1.60
N THR A 126 -17.35 -5.03 -2.01
CA THR A 126 -16.26 -5.76 -1.36
C THR A 126 -16.06 -5.30 0.08
N MET A 127 -16.10 -3.98 0.32
CA MET A 127 -16.00 -3.40 1.66
C MET A 127 -17.14 -3.84 2.58
N LYS A 128 -18.39 -3.84 2.08
CA LYS A 128 -19.55 -4.34 2.84
C LYS A 128 -19.41 -5.82 3.20
N ALA A 129 -18.92 -6.64 2.27
CA ALA A 129 -18.67 -8.06 2.53
C ALA A 129 -17.58 -8.28 3.60
N ALA A 130 -16.50 -7.49 3.57
CA ALA A 130 -15.47 -7.53 4.60
C ALA A 130 -15.98 -7.09 5.98
N GLN A 131 -16.79 -6.03 6.03
CA GLN A 131 -17.47 -5.57 7.24
C GLN A 131 -18.35 -6.68 7.83
N TRP A 132 -19.17 -7.32 7.00
CA TRP A 132 -20.03 -8.43 7.44
C TRP A 132 -19.24 -9.60 8.05
N ARG A 133 -18.12 -9.97 7.44
CA ARG A 133 -17.23 -11.02 7.97
C ARG A 133 -16.62 -10.63 9.31
N ALA A 134 -16.17 -9.39 9.45
CA ALA A 134 -15.64 -8.87 10.71
C ALA A 134 -16.70 -8.84 11.83
N GLU A 135 -17.95 -8.49 11.49
CA GLU A 135 -19.08 -8.50 12.44
C GLU A 135 -19.52 -9.91 12.83
N SER A 136 -19.47 -10.87 11.91
CA SER A 136 -19.82 -12.26 12.19
C SER A 136 -18.78 -12.98 13.08
N ALA A 137 -17.53 -12.50 13.08
CA ALA A 137 -16.45 -13.05 13.89
C ALA A 137 -16.45 -12.56 15.36
N GLY A 138 -17.25 -11.54 15.70
CA GLY A 138 -17.37 -11.00 17.05
C GLY A 138 -18.83 -10.73 17.43
N SER A 139 -19.37 -11.48 18.39
CA SER A 139 -20.71 -11.29 18.92
C SER A 139 -20.94 -9.83 19.41
N CYS A 140 -21.80 -9.05 18.74
CA CYS A 140 -22.88 -8.21 19.30
C CYS A 140 -23.30 -7.03 18.36
N GLN A 141 -24.47 -7.20 17.74
CA GLN A 141 -25.56 -6.30 17.33
C GLN A 141 -25.37 -4.76 17.14
N ARG A 142 -25.80 -4.22 15.98
CA ARG A 142 -27.09 -3.49 15.73
C ARG A 142 -27.07 -2.69 14.43
N ALA A 143 -28.27 -2.52 13.87
CA ALA A 143 -28.52 -1.96 12.55
C ALA A 143 -28.94 -0.46 12.56
N TYR A 144 -28.45 0.26 11.54
CA TYR A 144 -29.00 1.39 10.75
C TYR A 144 -28.99 2.85 11.25
N SER A 145 -28.31 3.72 10.46
CA SER A 145 -28.72 5.07 9.96
C SER A 145 -27.62 5.71 9.09
N GLN A 146 -27.93 6.05 7.83
CA GLN A 146 -26.98 6.19 6.70
C GLN A 146 -25.88 7.27 6.76
N ILE A 147 -26.05 8.40 7.46
CA ILE A 147 -25.02 9.45 7.54
C ILE A 147 -24.27 9.39 8.86
N ALA A 148 -25.00 9.20 9.95
CA ALA A 148 -24.41 9.01 11.26
C ALA A 148 -23.71 7.64 11.38
N GLU A 149 -24.02 6.62 10.57
CA GLU A 149 -23.20 5.40 10.41
C GLU A 149 -21.92 5.62 9.63
N GLN A 150 -21.84 6.56 8.68
CA GLN A 150 -20.54 6.81 8.04
C GLN A 150 -19.58 7.48 9.03
N LEU A 151 -20.06 8.45 9.81
CA LEU A 151 -19.28 9.05 10.90
C LEU A 151 -19.06 8.09 12.09
N ARG A 152 -20.08 7.34 12.53
CA ARG A 152 -19.95 6.34 13.59
C ARG A 152 -19.14 5.13 13.16
N SER A 153 -19.17 4.72 11.89
CA SER A 153 -18.28 3.67 11.39
C SER A 153 -16.85 4.17 11.45
N VAL A 154 -16.54 5.39 10.99
CA VAL A 154 -15.19 5.98 11.16
C VAL A 154 -14.77 6.00 12.64
N VAL A 155 -15.68 6.35 13.55
CA VAL A 155 -15.44 6.30 15.01
C VAL A 155 -15.31 4.85 15.54
N ARG A 156 -16.09 3.89 15.03
CA ARG A 156 -16.05 2.47 15.38
C ARG A 156 -14.74 1.84 14.89
N TRP A 157 -14.30 2.19 13.68
CA TRP A 157 -13.03 1.78 13.08
C TRP A 157 -11.83 2.30 13.86
N LYS A 158 -11.92 3.48 14.52
CA LYS A 158 -10.89 3.92 15.49
C LYS A 158 -10.74 2.97 16.68
N GLY A 159 -11.81 2.24 17.05
CA GLY A 159 -11.80 1.27 18.15
C GLY A 159 -11.46 -0.17 17.72
N VAL A 160 -11.44 -0.48 16.42
CA VAL A 160 -11.10 -1.81 15.92
C VAL A 160 -9.60 -2.03 16.07
N GLN A 161 -9.19 -2.84 17.04
CA GLN A 161 -7.80 -3.26 17.20
C GLN A 161 -7.46 -4.36 16.19
N CYS A 162 -6.28 -4.29 15.59
CA CYS A 162 -5.73 -5.42 14.83
C CYS A 162 -5.58 -6.65 15.75
N SER A 163 -6.20 -7.78 15.38
CA SER A 163 -6.07 -9.05 16.11
C SER A 163 -4.75 -9.77 15.86
N PHE A 164 -3.97 -9.33 14.87
CA PHE A 164 -2.69 -9.93 14.50
C PHE A 164 -1.54 -9.37 15.34
N GLN A 165 -0.62 -10.25 15.75
CA GLN A 165 0.59 -9.86 16.48
C GLN A 165 1.45 -8.92 15.63
N LYS A 166 1.87 -7.80 16.20
CA LYS A 166 2.73 -6.83 15.55
C LYS A 166 4.20 -7.24 15.72
N ASN A 167 4.95 -7.25 14.63
CA ASN A 167 6.40 -7.42 14.67
C ASN A 167 7.08 -6.04 14.62
N ALA A 168 7.71 -5.63 15.73
CA ALA A 168 8.33 -4.31 15.86
C ALA A 168 9.45 -4.07 14.83
N ALA A 169 10.23 -5.09 14.48
CA ALA A 169 11.32 -4.96 13.50
C ALA A 169 10.78 -4.68 12.09
N VAL A 170 9.69 -5.37 11.70
CA VAL A 170 9.03 -5.14 10.40
C VAL A 170 8.42 -3.74 10.34
N LEU A 171 7.76 -3.31 11.41
CA LEU A 171 7.19 -1.97 11.49
C LEU A 171 8.27 -0.90 11.40
N GLN A 172 9.35 -1.05 12.16
CA GLN A 172 10.49 -0.14 12.12
C GLN A 172 11.07 -0.06 10.71
N TYR A 173 11.36 -1.20 10.07
CA TYR A 173 11.88 -1.23 8.71
C TYR A 173 10.99 -0.48 7.72
N MET A 174 9.68 -0.71 7.75
CA MET A 174 8.72 -0.02 6.88
C MET A 174 8.72 1.52 7.09
N LEU A 175 8.99 1.98 8.30
CA LEU A 175 8.97 3.41 8.67
C LEU A 175 10.27 4.15 8.41
N VAL A 176 11.41 3.47 8.54
CA VAL A 176 12.73 4.14 8.45
C VAL A 176 13.46 3.80 7.16
N SER A 177 13.03 2.77 6.42
CA SER A 177 13.66 2.40 5.15
C SER A 177 13.68 3.58 4.18
N PRO A 178 14.84 3.89 3.56
CA PRO A 178 14.94 4.97 2.58
C PRO A 178 14.17 4.60 1.33
N LEU A 179 13.24 5.47 0.90
CA LEU A 179 12.38 5.21 -0.23
C LEU A 179 12.90 5.95 -1.46
N TYR A 180 12.72 5.34 -2.63
CA TYR A 180 12.97 6.03 -3.89
C TYR A 180 11.88 7.09 -4.10
N GLY A 181 12.30 8.31 -4.45
CA GLY A 181 11.41 9.29 -5.05
C GLY A 181 11.06 8.88 -6.48
N GLU A 182 10.24 9.71 -7.14
CA GLU A 182 9.74 9.40 -8.49
C GLU A 182 10.89 9.24 -9.51
N LYS A 183 11.88 10.15 -9.46
CA LYS A 183 13.05 10.12 -10.33
C LYS A 183 13.95 8.90 -10.04
N GLU A 184 14.28 8.66 -8.77
CA GLU A 184 15.11 7.50 -8.41
C GLU A 184 14.42 6.18 -8.78
N SER A 185 13.10 6.09 -8.60
CA SER A 185 12.32 4.90 -8.95
C SER A 185 12.42 4.59 -10.44
N MET A 186 12.25 5.62 -11.29
CA MET A 186 12.39 5.44 -12.73
C MET A 186 13.80 5.07 -13.16
N LEU A 187 14.84 5.66 -12.56
CA LEU A 187 16.23 5.31 -12.84
C LEU A 187 16.54 3.86 -12.42
N ALA A 188 16.19 3.46 -11.21
CA ALA A 188 16.35 2.10 -10.70
C ALA A 188 15.60 1.08 -11.57
N SER A 189 14.45 1.46 -12.13
CA SER A 189 13.71 0.61 -13.07
C SER A 189 14.52 0.33 -14.34
N PHE A 190 15.23 1.32 -14.89
CA PHE A 190 16.09 1.11 -16.07
C PHE A 190 17.36 0.32 -15.74
N GLU A 191 17.84 0.37 -14.50
CA GLU A 191 18.91 -0.50 -14.02
C GLU A 191 18.45 -1.96 -13.89
N CYS A 192 17.22 -2.17 -13.41
CA CYS A 192 16.62 -3.50 -13.29
C CYS A 192 16.31 -4.16 -14.65
N GLU A 193 15.90 -3.37 -15.63
CA GLU A 193 15.53 -3.83 -16.97
C GLU A 193 15.85 -2.73 -18.00
N PRO A 194 16.79 -2.92 -18.94
CA PRO A 194 17.20 -1.86 -19.86
C PRO A 194 16.06 -1.35 -20.75
N ALA A 195 16.17 -0.10 -21.22
CA ALA A 195 15.22 0.51 -22.15
C ALA A 195 15.14 -0.26 -23.48
N GLU A 196 13.95 -0.72 -23.83
CA GLU A 196 13.73 -1.52 -25.05
C GLU A 196 13.28 -0.63 -26.21
N SER A 197 12.41 0.34 -25.95
CA SER A 197 11.84 1.21 -26.97
C SER A 197 12.61 2.53 -27.16
N ALA A 198 12.45 3.15 -28.33
CA ALA A 198 13.01 4.49 -28.58
C ALA A 198 12.50 5.54 -27.58
N ALA A 199 11.22 5.47 -27.21
CA ALA A 199 10.61 6.36 -26.22
C ALA A 199 11.25 6.21 -24.83
N GLU A 200 11.49 4.97 -24.38
CA GLU A 200 12.17 4.70 -23.11
C GLU A 200 13.62 5.18 -23.10
N ARG A 201 14.34 5.01 -24.22
CA ARG A 201 15.72 5.53 -24.35
C ARG A 201 15.74 7.05 -24.25
N GLU A 202 14.77 7.73 -24.85
CA GLU A 202 14.64 9.18 -24.75
C GLU A 202 14.27 9.64 -23.33
N GLN A 203 13.37 8.93 -22.66
CA GLN A 203 13.05 9.18 -21.25
C GLN A 203 14.27 9.01 -20.35
N LEU A 204 15.06 7.95 -20.54
CA LEU A 204 16.29 7.71 -19.79
C LEU A 204 17.32 8.83 -20.01
N LYS A 205 17.48 9.33 -21.24
CA LYS A 205 18.33 10.50 -21.52
C LYS A 205 17.87 11.73 -20.73
N LYS A 206 16.57 12.05 -20.77
CA LYS A 206 16.00 13.19 -20.02
C LYS A 206 16.23 13.07 -18.51
N LEU A 207 16.12 11.87 -17.95
CA LEU A 207 16.35 11.62 -16.52
C LEU A 207 17.82 11.84 -16.13
N LYS A 208 18.77 11.46 -17.00
CA LYS A 208 20.22 11.62 -16.79
C LYS A 208 20.74 13.03 -17.04
N VAL A 209 20.08 13.84 -17.87
CA VAL A 209 20.50 15.23 -18.13
C VAL A 209 20.13 16.17 -16.98
N ARG A 210 19.08 15.85 -16.21
CA ARG A 210 18.61 16.64 -15.06
C ARG A 210 19.31 16.27 -13.74
N SER A 211 20.52 15.70 -13.76
CA SER A 211 21.29 15.29 -12.57
C SER A 211 22.47 16.21 -12.32
#